data_AF-A0A8S9MCR3-F1
#
_entry.id   AF-A0A8S9MCR3-F1
#
_cell.length_a   1.000
_cell.length_b   1.000
_cell.length_c   1.000
_cell.angle_alpha   90.00
_cell.angle_beta   90.00
_cell.angle_gamma   90.00
#
_symmetry.space_group_name_H-M   'P 1'
#
loop_
_entity.id
_entity.type
_entity.pdbx_description
1 polymer ?
#
loop_
_entity_poly.entity_id
_entity_poly.type
_entity_poly.pdbx_seq_one_letter_code
_entity_poly.pdbx_strand_id
1 'polypeptide(L)'
;MDPPDKDPDPDILKLPGYPIRPRPIDETLIPDLEKISTTSKSYINKANKEITKKYFKPYFGNKYAPIITSVVSFVFILVPLLLVSLVFNRFKAYFSLQKLLIFIQIYLSIYFSILCLSSLVTGIEPLKFLYATSGSTYVCLQIMQTLGYVFYLLVLLMYLVLVFSTDCGLALKVLGLAQTFVGFAVGLHYYVTVFHRVVLRQPPKTNWKVHGVYASCFLLICVLSSAERRKKEYLEEGGDEGKKN
;
A
#
# COMPACT_ATOMS: atom_id res chain seq x y z
N MET A 1 51.45 -52.86 27.32
CA MET A 1 50.70 -53.02 26.05
C MET A 1 49.87 -51.77 25.97
N ASP A 2 50.38 -50.81 25.21
CA ASP A 2 49.94 -49.42 25.10
C ASP A 2 49.59 -49.12 23.62
N PRO A 3 48.96 -47.98 23.27
CA PRO A 3 48.02 -47.10 24.00
C PRO A 3 46.68 -47.11 23.17
N PRO A 4 45.96 -46.02 22.78
CA PRO A 4 45.84 -44.65 23.31
C PRO A 4 44.39 -44.08 23.44
N ASP A 5 44.25 -43.07 24.30
CA ASP A 5 43.67 -41.73 24.03
C ASP A 5 42.37 -41.55 23.18
N LYS A 6 41.33 -40.90 23.77
CA LYS A 6 40.88 -39.56 23.30
C LYS A 6 39.81 -38.86 24.15
N ASP A 7 40.23 -37.70 24.67
CA ASP A 7 39.50 -36.44 24.94
C ASP A 7 38.27 -36.36 25.86
N PRO A 8 38.11 -35.23 26.61
CA PRO A 8 37.00 -34.99 27.52
C PRO A 8 35.77 -34.42 26.82
N ASP A 9 34.57 -34.82 27.26
CA ASP A 9 33.32 -34.17 26.86
C ASP A 9 33.23 -32.79 27.55
N PRO A 10 33.22 -31.67 26.79
CA PRO A 10 33.33 -30.35 27.37
C PRO A 10 32.03 -29.91 28.04
N ASP A 11 32.12 -29.82 29.37
CA ASP A 11 31.48 -28.83 30.24
C ASP A 11 30.37 -27.92 29.64
N ILE A 12 29.24 -27.97 30.35
CA ILE A 12 28.40 -26.82 30.69
C ILE A 12 27.57 -26.20 29.55
N LEU A 13 26.29 -26.59 29.52
CA LEU A 13 25.23 -25.57 29.58
C LEU A 13 24.12 -25.95 30.58
N LYS A 14 24.40 -25.74 31.86
CA LYS A 14 23.39 -25.76 32.93
C LYS A 14 22.45 -24.56 32.78
N LEU A 15 21.33 -24.74 32.08
CA LEU A 15 20.18 -23.85 32.19
C LEU A 15 19.20 -24.39 33.24
N PRO A 16 18.61 -23.53 34.10
CA PRO A 16 17.79 -23.98 35.23
C PRO A 16 16.48 -24.60 34.75
N GLY A 17 16.06 -25.66 35.46
CA GLY A 17 15.08 -26.60 34.95
C GLY A 17 13.66 -26.05 34.78
N TYR A 18 13.14 -26.14 33.56
CA TYR A 18 11.75 -26.51 33.30
C TYR A 18 11.71 -27.50 32.14
N PRO A 19 11.27 -28.76 32.33
CA PRO A 19 11.04 -29.65 31.21
C PRO A 19 9.85 -29.11 30.40
N ILE A 20 10.11 -28.60 29.20
CA ILE A 20 9.06 -28.21 28.25
C ILE A 20 8.40 -29.47 27.72
N ARG A 21 7.51 -30.06 28.54
CA ARG A 21 6.60 -31.11 28.12
C ARG A 21 5.59 -30.45 27.17
N PRO A 22 5.52 -30.83 25.88
CA PRO A 22 4.42 -30.36 25.04
C PRO A 22 3.12 -30.80 25.72
N ARG A 23 2.24 -29.83 26.00
CA ARG A 23 0.90 -30.16 26.51
C ARG A 23 0.24 -31.06 25.46
N PRO A 24 -0.44 -32.16 25.84
CA PRO A 24 -1.28 -32.87 24.89
C PRO A 24 -2.25 -31.85 24.30
N ILE A 25 -2.31 -31.78 22.98
CA ILE A 25 -3.33 -30.99 22.30
C ILE A 25 -4.65 -31.67 22.67
N ASP A 26 -5.52 -30.96 23.40
CA ASP A 26 -6.76 -31.57 23.91
C ASP A 26 -7.50 -32.25 22.76
N GLU A 27 -7.93 -33.49 22.98
CA GLU A 27 -8.49 -34.35 21.93
C GLU A 27 -9.83 -33.80 21.38
N THR A 28 -10.36 -32.75 22.02
CA THR A 28 -11.49 -31.91 21.59
C THR A 28 -11.12 -30.80 20.59
N LEU A 29 -9.88 -30.30 20.61
CA LEU A 29 -9.40 -29.28 19.66
C LEU A 29 -9.20 -29.84 18.26
N ILE A 30 -8.79 -31.10 18.14
CA ILE A 30 -8.59 -31.78 16.84
C ILE A 30 -9.91 -31.86 16.03
N PRO A 31 -11.02 -32.41 16.55
CA PRO A 31 -12.29 -32.45 15.83
C PRO A 31 -12.90 -31.06 15.63
N ASP A 32 -12.68 -30.08 16.53
CA ASP A 32 -13.11 -28.70 16.26
C ASP A 32 -12.28 -28.02 15.18
N LEU A 33 -10.96 -28.26 15.09
CA LEU A 33 -10.15 -27.81 13.95
C LEU A 33 -10.59 -28.49 12.65
N GLU A 34 -10.93 -29.77 12.67
CA GLU A 34 -11.44 -30.48 11.50
C GLU A 34 -12.83 -29.95 11.09
N LYS A 35 -13.71 -29.70 12.05
CA LYS A 35 -15.04 -29.09 11.85
C LYS A 35 -14.93 -27.65 11.36
N ILE A 36 -14.01 -26.85 11.89
CA ILE A 36 -13.73 -25.49 11.40
C ILE A 36 -13.07 -25.53 10.01
N SER A 37 -12.19 -26.49 9.74
CA SER A 37 -11.53 -26.68 8.44
C SER A 37 -12.52 -27.12 7.36
N THR A 38 -13.37 -28.11 7.63
CA THR A 38 -14.44 -28.56 6.73
C THR A 38 -15.50 -27.48 6.52
N THR A 39 -15.89 -26.76 7.59
CA THR A 39 -16.83 -25.63 7.51
C THR A 39 -16.23 -24.47 6.73
N SER A 40 -14.97 -24.10 6.95
CA SER A 40 -14.26 -23.06 6.20
C SER A 40 -14.08 -23.44 4.74
N LYS A 41 -13.68 -24.69 4.44
CA LYS A 41 -13.65 -25.23 3.07
C LYS A 41 -15.04 -25.18 2.42
N SER A 42 -16.10 -25.47 3.16
CA SER A 42 -17.48 -25.39 2.67
C SER A 42 -17.89 -23.96 2.33
N TYR A 43 -17.64 -22.99 3.23
CA TYR A 43 -17.90 -21.57 2.99
C TYR A 43 -17.06 -21.00 1.84
N ILE A 44 -15.76 -21.30 1.78
CA ILE A 44 -14.87 -20.87 0.69
C ILE A 44 -15.31 -21.49 -0.65
N ASN A 45 -15.67 -22.78 -0.68
CA ASN A 45 -16.18 -23.45 -1.87
C ASN A 45 -17.54 -22.88 -2.31
N LYS A 46 -18.42 -22.54 -1.37
CA LYS A 46 -19.71 -21.88 -1.65
C LYS A 46 -19.50 -20.46 -2.21
N ALA A 47 -18.64 -19.66 -1.58
CA ALA A 47 -18.27 -18.33 -2.07
C ALA A 47 -17.62 -18.39 -3.46
N ASN A 48 -16.68 -19.30 -3.69
CA ASN A 48 -16.07 -19.52 -5.00
C ASN A 48 -17.09 -19.96 -6.06
N LYS A 49 -18.04 -20.84 -5.70
CA LYS A 49 -19.14 -21.25 -6.59
C LYS A 49 -20.08 -20.08 -6.92
N GLU A 50 -20.41 -19.23 -5.96
CA GLU A 50 -21.25 -18.04 -6.21
C GLU A 50 -20.51 -17.00 -7.05
N ILE A 51 -19.23 -16.73 -6.78
CA ILE A 51 -18.39 -15.83 -7.59
C ILE A 51 -18.28 -16.39 -9.03
N THR A 52 -17.98 -17.69 -9.17
CA THR A 52 -17.93 -18.35 -10.48
C THR A 52 -19.27 -18.26 -11.22
N LYS A 53 -20.39 -18.52 -10.53
CA LYS A 53 -21.74 -18.49 -11.11
C LYS A 53 -22.20 -17.08 -11.50
N LYS A 54 -21.79 -16.05 -10.74
CA LYS A 54 -22.27 -14.67 -10.88
C LYS A 54 -21.41 -13.82 -11.83
N TYR A 55 -20.09 -14.02 -11.82
CA TYR A 55 -19.15 -13.18 -12.60
C TYR A 55 -18.54 -13.89 -13.81
N PHE A 56 -18.27 -15.20 -13.72
CA PHE A 56 -17.56 -15.92 -14.79
C PHE A 56 -18.47 -16.73 -15.71
N LYS A 57 -19.48 -17.42 -15.16
CA LYS A 57 -20.42 -18.29 -15.89
C LYS A 57 -21.15 -17.64 -17.09
N PRO A 58 -21.59 -16.36 -17.08
CA PRO A 58 -22.24 -15.78 -18.25
C PRO A 58 -21.27 -15.38 -19.37
N TYR A 59 -19.96 -15.37 -19.12
CA TYR A 59 -18.95 -14.84 -20.05
C TYR A 59 -18.01 -15.92 -20.59
N PHE A 60 -17.62 -16.90 -19.77
CA PHE A 60 -16.71 -17.98 -20.17
C PHE A 60 -17.17 -19.32 -19.59
N GLY A 61 -17.29 -20.33 -20.46
CA GLY A 61 -17.81 -21.66 -20.11
C GLY A 61 -16.98 -22.39 -19.04
N ASN A 62 -17.61 -23.41 -18.45
CA ASN A 62 -17.19 -24.10 -17.21
C ASN A 62 -15.77 -24.72 -17.22
N LYS A 63 -15.11 -24.78 -18.38
CA LYS A 63 -13.76 -25.37 -18.57
C LYS A 63 -12.61 -24.38 -18.30
N TYR A 64 -12.85 -23.06 -18.39
CA TYR A 64 -11.79 -22.04 -18.32
C TYR A 64 -11.82 -21.18 -17.05
N ALA A 65 -12.94 -21.13 -16.34
CA ALA A 65 -13.11 -20.29 -15.14
C ALA A 65 -11.99 -20.41 -14.07
N PRO A 66 -11.53 -21.61 -13.64
CA PRO A 66 -10.49 -21.70 -12.61
C PRO A 66 -9.11 -21.24 -13.13
N ILE A 67 -8.79 -21.53 -14.39
CA ILE A 67 -7.54 -21.10 -15.03
C ILE A 67 -7.53 -19.58 -15.15
N ILE A 68 -8.61 -18.99 -15.66
CA ILE A 68 -8.75 -17.53 -15.79
C ILE A 68 -8.69 -16.86 -14.41
N THR A 69 -9.32 -17.41 -13.37
CA THR A 69 -9.27 -16.82 -12.02
C THR A 69 -7.86 -16.84 -11.43
N SER A 70 -7.11 -17.93 -11.64
CA SER A 70 -5.69 -18.03 -11.23
C SER A 70 -4.82 -17.05 -12.01
N VAL A 71 -4.94 -17.04 -13.35
CA VAL A 71 -4.19 -16.12 -14.23
C VAL A 71 -4.51 -14.66 -13.91
N VAL A 72 -5.78 -14.29 -13.70
CA VAL A 72 -6.17 -12.93 -13.31
C VAL A 72 -5.56 -12.55 -11.97
N SER A 73 -5.58 -13.44 -10.97
CA SER A 73 -4.95 -13.19 -9.66
C SER A 73 -3.43 -13.03 -9.77
N PHE A 74 -2.78 -13.89 -10.57
CA PHE A 74 -1.34 -13.86 -10.82
C PHE A 74 -0.93 -12.62 -11.60
N VAL A 75 -1.71 -12.20 -12.60
CA VAL A 75 -1.56 -10.91 -13.32
C VAL A 75 -1.78 -9.73 -12.37
N PHE A 76 -2.73 -9.79 -11.44
CA PHE A 76 -2.96 -8.73 -10.45
C PHE A 76 -1.81 -8.59 -9.43
N ILE A 77 -0.97 -9.61 -9.27
CA ILE A 77 0.24 -9.58 -8.44
C ILE A 77 1.46 -9.19 -9.27
N LEU A 78 1.65 -9.84 -10.44
CA LEU A 78 2.79 -9.60 -11.33
C LEU A 78 2.77 -8.25 -12.02
N VAL A 79 1.61 -7.73 -12.46
CA VAL A 79 1.55 -6.43 -13.16
C VAL A 79 1.99 -5.29 -12.25
N PRO A 80 1.54 -5.18 -10.98
CA PRO A 80 2.13 -4.24 -10.04
C PRO A 80 3.62 -4.48 -9.78
N LEU A 81 4.08 -5.74 -9.65
CA LEU A 81 5.49 -6.06 -9.39
C LEU A 81 6.40 -5.67 -10.57
N LEU A 82 5.96 -5.97 -11.80
CA LEU A 82 6.64 -5.61 -13.04
C LEU A 82 6.59 -4.11 -13.29
N LEU A 83 5.45 -3.46 -13.03
CA LEU A 83 5.35 -1.99 -13.07
C LEU A 83 6.34 -1.38 -12.09
N VAL A 84 6.36 -1.79 -10.82
CA VAL A 84 7.34 -1.32 -9.83
C VAL A 84 8.76 -1.52 -10.33
N SER A 85 9.12 -2.70 -10.86
CA SER A 85 10.47 -3.00 -11.35
C SER A 85 10.87 -2.15 -12.58
N LEU A 86 9.98 -2.01 -13.56
CA LEU A 86 10.21 -1.25 -14.81
C LEU A 86 10.27 0.26 -14.51
N VAL A 87 9.42 0.74 -13.60
CA VAL A 87 9.47 2.08 -13.00
C VAL A 87 10.79 2.27 -12.26
N PHE A 88 11.24 1.33 -11.44
CA PHE A 88 12.54 1.39 -10.73
C PHE A 88 13.68 1.59 -11.72
N ASN A 89 13.73 0.76 -12.78
CA ASN A 89 14.84 0.75 -13.74
C ASN A 89 14.86 2.02 -14.62
N ARG A 90 13.69 2.60 -14.92
CA ARG A 90 13.59 3.90 -15.62
C ARG A 90 13.85 5.09 -14.71
N PHE A 91 13.33 5.13 -13.48
CA PHE A 91 13.50 6.29 -12.60
C PHE A 91 14.92 6.42 -12.04
N LYS A 92 15.61 5.30 -11.78
CA LYS A 92 17.01 5.31 -11.30
C LYS A 92 17.96 6.07 -12.24
N ALA A 93 17.62 6.17 -13.53
CA ALA A 93 18.39 6.87 -14.54
C ALA A 93 17.97 8.34 -14.79
N TYR A 94 16.81 8.79 -14.27
CA TYR A 94 16.24 10.10 -14.67
C TYR A 94 15.75 11.00 -13.52
N PHE A 95 15.42 10.51 -12.33
CA PHE A 95 14.95 11.39 -11.23
C PHE A 95 15.23 10.83 -9.83
N SER A 96 15.58 11.72 -8.89
CA SER A 96 15.59 11.37 -7.46
C SER A 96 14.17 11.03 -7.01
N LEU A 97 13.98 9.83 -6.47
CA LEU A 97 12.67 9.29 -6.06
C LEU A 97 11.91 10.24 -5.12
N GLN A 98 12.61 10.88 -4.18
CA GLN A 98 11.99 11.84 -3.26
C GLN A 98 11.51 13.11 -3.96
N LYS A 99 12.23 13.61 -4.98
CA LYS A 99 11.81 14.77 -5.78
C LYS A 99 10.53 14.46 -6.59
N LEU A 100 10.46 13.27 -7.18
CA LEU A 100 9.24 12.79 -7.85
C LEU A 100 8.05 12.71 -6.87
N LEU A 101 8.28 12.16 -5.68
CA LEU A 101 7.23 11.94 -4.70
C LEU A 101 6.65 13.28 -4.18
N ILE A 102 7.52 14.27 -3.91
CA ILE A 102 7.10 15.65 -3.58
C ILE A 102 6.30 16.27 -4.74
N PHE A 103 6.76 16.13 -5.99
CA PHE A 103 6.03 16.63 -7.17
C PHE A 103 4.61 16.04 -7.27
N ILE A 104 4.47 14.72 -7.09
CA ILE A 104 3.16 14.04 -7.11
C ILE A 104 2.25 14.55 -5.98
N GLN A 105 2.78 14.72 -4.75
CA GLN A 105 1.98 15.25 -3.64
C GLN A 105 1.53 16.70 -3.85
N ILE A 106 2.38 17.56 -4.43
CA ILE A 106 1.99 18.93 -4.82
C ILE A 106 0.83 18.87 -5.82
N TYR A 107 0.90 17.99 -6.82
CA TYR A 107 -0.20 17.79 -7.78
C TYR A 107 -1.50 17.31 -7.08
N LEU A 108 -1.44 16.31 -6.20
CA LEU A 108 -2.63 15.86 -5.45
C LEU A 108 -3.20 16.97 -4.56
N SER A 109 -2.35 17.76 -3.91
CA SER A 109 -2.77 18.91 -3.12
C SER A 109 -3.51 19.95 -3.97
N ILE A 110 -2.95 20.35 -5.11
CA ILE A 110 -3.58 21.30 -6.03
C ILE A 110 -4.92 20.74 -6.53
N TYR A 111 -4.96 19.46 -6.92
CA TYR A 111 -6.19 18.79 -7.34
C TYR A 111 -7.29 18.85 -6.27
N PHE A 112 -7.00 18.45 -5.02
CA PHE A 112 -7.98 18.51 -3.95
C PHE A 112 -8.33 19.93 -3.51
N SER A 113 -7.38 20.87 -3.64
CA SER A 113 -7.63 22.30 -3.40
C SER A 113 -8.62 22.86 -4.43
N ILE A 114 -8.44 22.55 -5.72
CA ILE A 114 -9.39 22.94 -6.78
C ILE A 114 -10.78 22.35 -6.52
N LEU A 115 -10.88 21.08 -6.12
CA LEU A 115 -12.16 20.47 -5.76
C LEU A 115 -12.82 21.15 -4.56
N CYS A 116 -12.03 21.48 -3.53
CA CYS A 116 -12.51 22.17 -2.34
C CYS A 116 -12.99 23.60 -2.67
N LEU A 117 -12.16 24.40 -3.34
CA LEU A 117 -12.46 25.78 -3.74
C LEU A 117 -13.64 25.84 -4.69
N SER A 118 -13.70 24.97 -5.72
CA SER A 118 -14.83 24.92 -6.65
C SER A 118 -16.14 24.62 -5.92
N SER A 119 -16.12 23.70 -4.95
CA SER A 119 -17.29 23.39 -4.12
C SER A 119 -17.68 24.53 -3.16
N LEU A 120 -16.71 25.32 -2.71
CA LEU A 120 -16.93 26.44 -1.79
C LEU A 120 -17.48 27.68 -2.52
N VAL A 121 -16.97 27.97 -3.71
CA VAL A 121 -17.41 29.11 -4.54
C VAL A 121 -18.76 28.85 -5.21
N THR A 122 -19.01 27.64 -5.71
CA THR A 122 -20.26 27.32 -6.43
C THR A 122 -21.36 26.75 -5.53
N GLY A 123 -21.03 26.31 -4.31
CA GLY A 123 -21.95 25.57 -3.43
C GLY A 123 -22.28 24.14 -3.91
N ILE A 124 -21.79 23.73 -5.09
CA ILE A 124 -22.09 22.44 -5.73
C ILE A 124 -20.82 21.58 -5.76
N GLU A 125 -20.91 20.31 -5.36
CA GLU A 125 -19.76 19.40 -5.42
C GLU A 125 -19.38 19.09 -6.88
N PRO A 126 -18.14 19.38 -7.33
CA PRO A 126 -17.76 19.24 -8.74
C PRO A 126 -17.90 17.82 -9.29
N LEU A 127 -17.66 16.80 -8.46
CA LEU A 127 -17.81 15.39 -8.84
C LEU A 127 -19.28 15.01 -9.05
N LYS A 128 -20.22 15.56 -8.26
CA LYS A 128 -21.66 15.34 -8.45
C LYS A 128 -22.15 16.05 -9.71
N PHE A 129 -21.68 17.27 -9.96
CA PHE A 129 -21.97 18.01 -11.19
C PHE A 129 -21.49 17.25 -12.43
N LEU A 130 -20.23 16.81 -12.46
CA LEU A 130 -19.68 16.02 -13.58
C LEU A 130 -20.43 14.70 -13.81
N TYR A 131 -20.83 14.01 -12.73
CA TYR A 131 -21.65 12.80 -12.82
C TYR A 131 -23.03 13.06 -13.45
N ALA A 132 -23.67 14.19 -13.11
CA ALA A 132 -24.96 14.58 -13.66
C ALA A 132 -24.87 15.07 -15.13
N THR A 133 -23.81 15.79 -15.49
CA THR A 133 -23.63 16.37 -16.83
C THR A 133 -23.08 15.36 -17.86
N SER A 134 -22.12 14.52 -17.49
CA SER A 134 -21.56 13.48 -18.38
C SER A 134 -21.00 12.29 -17.60
N GLY A 135 -21.85 11.28 -17.41
CA GLY A 135 -21.46 10.04 -16.73
C GLY A 135 -20.27 9.31 -17.38
N SER A 136 -20.14 9.36 -18.71
CA SER A 136 -19.01 8.73 -19.43
C SER A 136 -17.68 9.44 -19.14
N THR A 137 -17.65 10.77 -19.24
CA THR A 137 -16.48 11.58 -18.91
C THR A 137 -16.08 11.41 -17.44
N TYR A 138 -17.07 11.40 -16.54
CA TYR A 138 -16.84 11.16 -15.11
C TYR A 138 -16.23 9.78 -14.83
N VAL A 139 -16.74 8.70 -15.44
CA VAL A 139 -16.19 7.34 -15.31
C VAL A 139 -14.75 7.29 -15.82
N CYS A 140 -14.47 7.87 -17.00
CA CYS A 140 -13.13 7.93 -17.57
C CYS A 140 -12.14 8.65 -16.64
N LEU A 141 -12.52 9.84 -16.15
CA LEU A 141 -11.71 10.61 -15.19
C LEU A 141 -11.44 9.83 -13.89
N GLN A 142 -12.43 9.11 -13.34
CA GLN A 142 -12.22 8.33 -12.11
C GLN A 142 -11.38 7.07 -12.31
N ILE A 143 -11.42 6.45 -13.49
CA ILE A 143 -10.49 5.36 -13.84
C ILE A 143 -9.06 5.91 -13.92
N MET A 144 -8.83 7.00 -14.65
CA MET A 144 -7.50 7.63 -14.75
C MET A 144 -6.98 8.10 -13.39
N GLN A 145 -7.82 8.76 -12.59
CA GLN A 145 -7.48 9.19 -11.23
C GLN A 145 -7.09 8.02 -10.33
N THR A 146 -7.82 6.90 -10.41
CA THR A 146 -7.55 5.72 -9.58
C THR A 146 -6.26 5.02 -10.01
N LEU A 147 -6.01 4.91 -11.32
CA LEU A 147 -4.73 4.39 -11.84
C LEU A 147 -3.54 5.28 -11.41
N GLY A 148 -3.69 6.61 -11.50
CA GLY A 148 -2.69 7.56 -11.02
C GLY A 148 -2.45 7.47 -9.51
N TYR A 149 -3.50 7.27 -8.72
CA TYR A 149 -3.39 7.10 -7.26
C TYR A 149 -2.73 5.77 -6.89
N VAL A 150 -3.03 4.67 -7.60
CA VAL A 150 -2.32 3.39 -7.43
C VAL A 150 -0.84 3.55 -7.77
N PHE A 151 -0.50 4.24 -8.86
CA PHE A 151 0.89 4.56 -9.19
C PHE A 151 1.58 5.38 -8.09
N TYR A 152 0.91 6.40 -7.53
CA TYR A 152 1.41 7.14 -6.37
C TYR A 152 1.68 6.24 -5.16
N LEU A 153 0.77 5.31 -4.81
CA LEU A 153 0.98 4.36 -3.72
C LEU A 153 2.15 3.40 -3.96
N LEU A 154 2.39 2.99 -5.22
CA LEU A 154 3.56 2.17 -5.57
C LEU A 154 4.87 2.96 -5.40
N VAL A 155 4.93 4.21 -5.88
CA VAL A 155 6.08 5.12 -5.69
C VAL A 155 6.33 5.40 -4.20
N LEU A 156 5.26 5.53 -3.41
CA LEU A 156 5.29 5.75 -1.97
C LEU A 156 5.84 4.54 -1.20
N LEU A 157 5.36 3.34 -1.51
CA LEU A 157 5.89 2.08 -0.96
C LEU A 157 7.37 1.89 -1.34
N MET A 158 7.73 2.20 -2.59
CA MET A 158 9.10 2.12 -3.08
C MET A 158 10.05 3.07 -2.31
N TYR A 159 9.59 4.28 -1.98
CA TYR A 159 10.32 5.23 -1.14
C TYR A 159 10.43 4.75 0.31
N LEU A 160 9.37 4.16 0.88
CA LEU A 160 9.42 3.57 2.22
C LEU A 160 10.49 2.47 2.30
N VAL A 161 10.49 1.53 1.35
CA VAL A 161 11.52 0.47 1.29
C VAL A 161 12.91 1.07 1.17
N LEU A 162 13.13 2.03 0.27
CA LEU A 162 14.43 2.70 0.10
C LEU A 162 14.93 3.37 1.39
N VAL A 163 14.06 4.07 2.11
CA VAL A 163 14.40 4.78 3.36
C VAL A 163 14.69 3.80 4.50
N PHE A 164 14.06 2.62 4.52
CA PHE A 164 14.35 1.57 5.50
C PHE A 164 15.59 0.74 5.17
N SER A 165 15.85 0.46 3.88
CA SER A 165 17.02 -0.28 3.39
C SER A 165 18.33 0.53 3.34
N THR A 166 18.29 1.82 3.67
CA THR A 166 19.47 2.69 3.75
C THR A 166 19.69 3.20 5.17
N ASP A 167 20.91 3.65 5.47
CA ASP A 167 21.29 4.30 6.72
C ASP A 167 20.77 5.75 6.81
N CYS A 168 19.49 5.94 6.47
CA CYS A 168 18.78 7.18 6.72
C CYS A 168 18.47 7.34 8.21
N GLY A 169 18.68 8.57 8.71
CA GLY A 169 18.33 8.94 10.09
C GLY A 169 16.85 8.71 10.41
N LEU A 170 16.59 8.42 11.69
CA LEU A 170 15.28 7.99 12.20
C LEU A 170 14.12 8.92 11.81
N ALA A 171 14.36 10.23 11.75
CA ALA A 171 13.37 11.23 11.32
C ALA A 171 12.80 10.93 9.91
N LEU A 172 13.64 10.53 8.95
CA LEU A 172 13.17 10.17 7.60
C LEU A 172 12.40 8.85 7.59
N LYS A 173 12.80 7.86 8.40
CA LYS A 173 12.09 6.58 8.54
C LYS A 173 10.68 6.80 9.11
N VAL A 174 10.55 7.63 10.14
CA VAL A 174 9.26 8.04 10.72
C VAL A 174 8.43 8.86 9.72
N LEU A 175 9.03 9.84 9.03
CA LEU A 175 8.33 10.66 8.03
C LEU A 175 7.82 9.82 6.86
N GLY A 176 8.62 8.89 6.34
CA GLY A 176 8.22 7.96 5.28
C GLY A 176 7.07 7.04 5.70
N LEU A 177 7.09 6.56 6.95
CA LEU A 177 6.01 5.75 7.51
C LEU A 177 4.71 6.55 7.68
N ALA A 178 4.79 7.75 8.26
CA ALA A 178 3.65 8.65 8.44
C ALA A 178 3.03 9.06 7.08
N GLN A 179 3.88 9.39 6.10
CA GLN A 179 3.48 9.68 4.73
C GLN A 179 2.78 8.47 4.08
N THR A 180 3.29 7.26 4.29
CA THR A 180 2.66 6.01 3.81
C THR A 180 1.28 5.83 4.43
N PHE A 181 1.16 5.97 5.75
CA PHE A 181 -0.10 5.84 6.47
C PHE A 181 -1.16 6.84 5.97
N VAL A 182 -0.79 8.13 5.85
CA VAL A 182 -1.71 9.18 5.35
C VAL A 182 -2.10 8.92 3.89
N GLY A 183 -1.15 8.55 3.03
CA GLY A 183 -1.41 8.21 1.62
C GLY A 183 -2.38 7.04 1.47
N PHE A 184 -2.25 5.99 2.28
CA PHE A 184 -3.20 4.87 2.31
C PHE A 184 -4.57 5.28 2.88
N ALA A 185 -4.61 6.04 3.98
CA ALA A 185 -5.87 6.46 4.60
C ALA A 185 -6.73 7.35 3.68
N VAL A 186 -6.10 8.34 3.03
CA VAL A 186 -6.76 9.20 2.02
C VAL A 186 -7.21 8.37 0.82
N GLY A 187 -6.36 7.46 0.33
CA GLY A 187 -6.66 6.60 -0.80
C GLY A 187 -7.86 5.68 -0.55
N LEU A 188 -7.90 5.05 0.63
CA LEU A 188 -9.01 4.17 1.03
C LEU A 188 -10.31 4.95 1.18
N HIS A 189 -10.30 6.11 1.85
CA HIS A 189 -11.50 6.92 2.01
C HIS A 189 -12.00 7.46 0.66
N TYR A 190 -11.10 7.92 -0.23
CA TYR A 190 -11.46 8.33 -1.60
C TYR A 190 -12.02 7.17 -2.43
N TYR A 191 -11.41 5.97 -2.35
CA TYR A 191 -11.89 4.77 -3.01
C TYR A 191 -13.33 4.44 -2.60
N VAL A 192 -13.64 4.40 -1.30
CA VAL A 192 -14.99 4.07 -0.79
C VAL A 192 -16.01 5.17 -1.13
N THR A 193 -15.64 6.45 -1.02
CA THR A 193 -16.57 7.58 -1.21
C THR A 193 -16.80 7.99 -2.67
N VAL A 194 -15.88 7.66 -3.58
CA VAL A 194 -15.95 8.01 -5.00
C VAL A 194 -15.90 6.77 -5.89
N PHE A 195 -14.76 6.07 -5.95
CA PHE A 195 -14.54 5.05 -6.99
C PHE A 195 -15.46 3.82 -6.84
N HIS A 196 -15.61 3.27 -5.65
CA HIS A 196 -16.52 2.16 -5.38
C HIS A 196 -17.97 2.51 -5.74
N ARG A 197 -18.38 3.77 -5.51
CA ARG A 197 -19.69 4.27 -5.93
C ARG A 197 -19.81 4.38 -7.46
N VAL A 198 -18.76 4.78 -8.16
CA VAL A 198 -18.72 4.77 -9.64
C VAL A 198 -18.95 3.34 -10.17
N VAL A 199 -18.29 2.34 -9.59
CA VAL A 199 -18.47 0.92 -9.95
C VAL A 199 -19.90 0.45 -9.70
N LEU A 200 -20.54 0.92 -8.61
CA LEU A 200 -21.96 0.66 -8.32
C LEU A 200 -22.94 1.55 -9.11
N ARG A 201 -22.45 2.42 -10.01
CA ARG A 201 -23.22 3.45 -10.73
C ARG A 201 -24.04 4.38 -9.81
N GLN A 202 -23.54 4.63 -8.60
CA GLN A 202 -24.13 5.53 -7.61
C GLN A 202 -23.45 6.91 -7.61
N PRO A 203 -24.15 7.99 -7.23
CA PRO A 203 -23.55 9.30 -7.09
C PRO A 203 -22.49 9.32 -5.96
N PRO A 204 -21.37 10.06 -6.15
CA PRO A 204 -20.31 10.15 -5.15
C PRO A 204 -20.81 10.76 -3.85
N LYS A 205 -20.29 10.25 -2.71
CA LYS A 205 -20.59 10.79 -1.37
C LYS A 205 -19.40 11.59 -0.86
N THR A 206 -19.13 12.69 -1.56
CA THR A 206 -18.08 13.65 -1.24
C THR A 206 -18.58 14.76 -0.31
N ASN A 207 -17.65 15.57 0.21
CA ASN A 207 -17.91 16.76 1.01
C ASN A 207 -16.67 17.67 0.86
N TRP A 208 -16.87 18.97 0.64
CA TRP A 208 -15.78 19.94 0.49
C TRP A 208 -14.78 19.90 1.65
N LYS A 209 -15.26 19.71 2.88
CA LYS A 209 -14.41 19.61 4.08
C LYS A 209 -13.38 18.48 3.98
N VAL A 210 -13.78 17.34 3.41
CA VAL A 210 -12.91 16.17 3.24
C VAL A 210 -11.83 16.45 2.19
N HIS A 211 -12.17 17.13 1.09
CA HIS A 211 -11.18 17.56 0.09
C HIS A 211 -10.19 18.60 0.67
N GLY A 212 -10.66 19.54 1.49
CA GLY A 212 -9.80 20.48 2.21
C GLY A 212 -8.82 19.79 3.16
N VAL A 213 -9.29 18.77 3.91
CA VAL A 213 -8.41 17.95 4.77
C VAL A 213 -7.35 17.22 3.94
N TYR A 214 -7.72 16.61 2.82
CA TYR A 214 -6.74 15.93 1.95
C TYR A 214 -5.68 16.89 1.40
N ALA A 215 -6.08 18.05 0.90
CA ALA A 215 -5.16 19.07 0.41
C ALA A 215 -4.18 19.50 1.51
N SER A 216 -4.69 19.78 2.71
CA SER A 216 -3.89 20.15 3.88
C SER A 216 -2.90 19.05 4.27
N CYS A 217 -3.32 17.78 4.30
CA CYS A 217 -2.46 16.64 4.58
C CYS A 217 -1.30 16.53 3.57
N PHE A 218 -1.57 16.62 2.27
CA PHE A 218 -0.50 16.56 1.26
C PHE A 218 0.42 17.78 1.29
N LEU A 219 -0.09 19.00 1.56
CA LEU A 219 0.76 20.17 1.77
C LEU A 219 1.70 20.01 2.96
N LEU A 220 1.18 19.57 4.11
CA LEU A 220 2.00 19.38 5.31
C LEU A 220 3.11 18.37 5.07
N ILE A 221 2.83 17.26 4.38
CA ILE A 221 3.84 16.27 4.01
C ILE A 221 4.88 16.89 3.05
N CYS A 222 4.46 17.63 2.03
CA CYS A 222 5.39 18.33 1.12
C CYS A 222 6.32 19.30 1.87
N VAL A 223 5.78 20.09 2.81
CA VAL A 223 6.54 21.06 3.59
C VAL A 223 7.55 20.34 4.51
N LEU A 224 7.11 19.32 5.25
CA LEU A 224 7.99 18.54 6.14
C LEU A 224 9.10 17.83 5.36
N SER A 225 8.75 17.18 4.24
CA SER A 225 9.73 16.47 3.38
C SER A 225 10.71 17.43 2.70
N SER A 226 10.29 18.67 2.40
CA SER A 226 11.17 19.72 1.89
C SER A 226 12.08 20.31 2.97
N ALA A 227 11.57 20.48 4.20
CA ALA A 227 12.33 21.01 5.33
C ALA A 227 13.44 20.05 5.79
N GLU A 228 13.13 18.76 5.96
CA GLU A 228 14.14 17.73 6.27
C GLU A 228 15.18 17.58 5.15
N ARG A 229 14.81 17.81 3.88
CA ARG A 229 15.77 17.82 2.77
C ARG A 229 16.74 19.02 2.87
N ARG A 230 16.23 20.23 3.08
CA ARG A 230 17.07 21.43 3.26
C ARG A 230 18.02 21.29 4.45
N LYS A 231 17.52 20.76 5.56
CA LYS A 231 18.32 20.46 6.76
C LYS A 231 19.49 19.51 6.46
N LYS A 232 19.29 18.49 5.60
CA LYS A 232 20.38 17.63 5.14
C LYS A 232 21.37 18.38 4.25
N GLU A 233 20.89 19.14 3.27
CA GLU A 233 21.72 19.94 2.36
C GLU A 233 22.67 20.87 3.16
N TYR A 234 22.16 21.59 4.17
CA TYR A 234 22.99 22.45 5.04
C TYR A 234 23.97 21.69 5.96
N LEU A 235 23.64 20.46 6.39
CA LEU A 235 24.54 19.65 7.22
C LEU A 235 25.68 19.01 6.42
N GLU A 236 25.44 18.68 5.15
CA GLU A 236 26.47 18.22 4.23
C GLU A 236 27.42 19.37 3.84
N GLU A 237 26.88 20.55 3.57
CA GLU A 237 27.66 21.76 3.20
C GLU A 237 28.52 22.29 4.36
N GLY A 238 27.93 22.46 5.56
CA GLY A 238 28.68 22.90 6.75
C GLY A 238 29.65 21.85 7.33
N GLY A 239 29.52 20.58 6.94
CA GLY A 239 30.45 19.52 7.33
C GLY A 239 31.76 19.52 6.54
N ASP A 240 31.76 20.09 5.33
CA ASP A 240 32.92 20.12 4.44
C ASP A 240 33.83 21.33 4.70
N GLU A 241 33.26 22.46 5.19
CA GLU A 241 34.04 23.61 5.67
C GLU A 241 34.86 23.28 6.92
N GLY A 242 34.36 22.39 7.79
CA GLY A 242 35.05 21.96 9.01
C GLY A 242 36.25 21.03 8.81
N LYS A 243 36.51 20.55 7.58
CA LYS A 243 37.64 19.66 7.24
C LYS A 243 38.81 20.35 6.54
N LYS A 244 38.74 21.67 6.34
CA LYS A 244 39.82 22.48 5.77
C LYS A 244 40.43 23.42 6.83
N ASN A 245 41.03 22.85 7.88
CA ASN A 245 41.99 23.49 8.77
C ASN A 245 42.90 22.42 9.40
#